data_AF-A0A8H7DG57-F1
#
_entry.id   AF-A0A8H7DG57-F1
#
_cell.length_a   1.000
_cell.length_b   1.000
_cell.length_c   1.000
_cell.angle_alpha   90.00
_cell.angle_beta   90.00
_cell.angle_gamma   90.00
#
_symmetry.space_group_name_H-M   'P 1'
#
loop_
_entity.id
_entity.type
_entity.pdbx_description
1 polymer ?
#
loop_
_entity_poly.entity_id
_entity_poly.type
_entity_poly.pdbx_seq_one_letter_code
_entity_poly.pdbx_strand_id
1 'polypeptide(L)'
;MLGPLSFLALSPILLGAATLIQPSTNSAKCLTAASNTDGAAVEIEDCVSGGSTSQNWTVTGGTLQLFGTKCLDVTNGATTNGNKMQIWTCATGNTNQKWTVSGNTIQWTGHSSCLDLTNGVTTNGNVMQIWTCTGGINQQWISTTSTSTPSTLQQSLTANGISALFPGNSGYATAAQAFNQRFTISPAAIAYPTTVLQVSEAVAAGTAQKMQVVARSGGHSYIANGLGGASGALVIDMSKMKAITVRSSNNTALIETGNRLGDIALALNNAGRAIPHGTCPYVGIGGHSGYGGFGFTSRAWGLTLDTIKSATVVLANGTIATASSTVNPDLFWAIRGASPSFGIVTSIEPPCSSMAGNSMDITTASNAIAALQTFAATNISAQFGAELVFGRGPSNSHVNVGLTGAWYGAANLFSSTIAPYLSTLPTPSWSTITPGSYINERVYSCKPAAFEYFDGYRDTGYVLYQVAHDTFRLTDGFSSDTDWFVEVELYGGSNSAINAVPLDSTAFAKRDTLFTIQFYASSEGNSPPYPADGFSFLNGMVSSIVSNSPANWNYGAYLNYADDMLGANAPTLYYGSHYARLQSIKAAVDPLDTFRFPVGV
;
A
#
# COMPACT_ATOMS: atom_id res chain seq x y z
N MET A 1 16.97 -42.07 -42.49
CA MET A 1 18.02 -41.26 -41.84
C MET A 1 17.36 -40.47 -40.71
N LEU A 2 18.09 -40.21 -39.63
CA LEU A 2 17.84 -39.21 -38.56
C LEU A 2 16.36 -38.87 -38.23
N GLY A 3 15.88 -39.36 -37.09
CA GLY A 3 14.69 -38.81 -36.42
C GLY A 3 15.01 -37.50 -35.68
N PRO A 4 13.98 -36.78 -35.17
CA PRO A 4 14.16 -35.49 -34.51
C PRO A 4 14.86 -35.64 -33.15
N LEU A 5 15.98 -34.94 -32.98
CA LEU A 5 16.63 -34.76 -31.68
C LEU A 5 15.84 -33.74 -30.85
N SER A 6 15.10 -34.23 -29.85
CA SER A 6 14.47 -33.37 -28.84
C SER A 6 15.52 -32.84 -27.87
N PHE A 7 16.09 -31.67 -28.17
CA PHE A 7 16.84 -30.91 -27.18
C PHE A 7 15.89 -30.41 -26.09
N LEU A 8 15.84 -31.13 -24.96
CA LEU A 8 15.32 -30.59 -23.72
C LEU A 8 16.19 -29.39 -23.34
N ALA A 9 15.60 -28.19 -23.32
CA ALA A 9 16.29 -26.99 -22.87
C ALA A 9 16.63 -27.15 -21.38
N LEU A 10 17.92 -27.09 -21.05
CA LEU A 10 18.38 -27.13 -19.66
C LEU A 10 17.90 -25.86 -18.93
N SER A 11 17.09 -26.02 -17.89
CA SER A 11 16.70 -24.90 -17.03
C SER A 11 17.94 -24.27 -16.39
N PRO A 12 18.19 -22.96 -16.55
CA PRO A 12 19.27 -22.29 -15.86
C PRO A 12 19.04 -22.27 -14.34
N ILE A 13 20.07 -21.89 -13.58
CA ILE A 13 19.94 -21.70 -12.13
C ILE A 13 19.15 -20.39 -11.87
N LEU A 14 18.03 -20.51 -11.16
CA LEU A 14 17.21 -19.36 -10.78
C LEU A 14 17.88 -18.57 -9.63
N LEU A 15 17.74 -17.25 -9.68
CA LEU A 15 18.23 -16.33 -8.63
C LEU A 15 17.06 -15.92 -7.72
N GLY A 16 17.35 -15.73 -6.42
CA GLY A 16 16.40 -15.19 -5.44
C GLY A 16 15.29 -16.14 -4.95
N ALA A 17 15.08 -17.28 -5.59
CA ALA A 17 14.09 -18.30 -5.18
C ALA A 17 14.75 -19.52 -4.53
N ALA A 18 14.00 -20.21 -3.65
CA ALA A 18 14.40 -21.50 -3.12
C ALA A 18 14.24 -22.61 -4.18
N THR A 19 15.34 -23.28 -4.51
CA THR A 19 15.40 -24.26 -5.60
C THR A 19 16.15 -25.52 -5.22
N LEU A 20 15.81 -26.61 -5.90
CA LEU A 20 16.65 -27.79 -5.98
C LEU A 20 17.75 -27.53 -7.01
N ILE A 21 19.01 -27.62 -6.60
CA ILE A 21 20.17 -27.61 -7.51
C ILE A 21 20.52 -29.05 -7.84
N GLN A 22 20.55 -29.40 -9.14
CA GLN A 22 20.63 -30.78 -9.61
C GLN A 22 21.74 -30.94 -10.66
N PRO A 23 22.44 -32.09 -10.74
CA PRO A 23 23.35 -32.39 -11.85
C PRO A 23 22.57 -32.43 -13.15
N SER A 24 23.07 -31.77 -14.20
CA SER A 24 22.47 -31.81 -15.54
C SER A 24 22.36 -33.23 -16.14
N THR A 25 23.14 -34.18 -15.62
CA THR A 25 23.11 -35.60 -15.98
C THR A 25 21.98 -36.40 -15.30
N ASN A 26 21.42 -35.91 -14.19
CA ASN A 26 20.49 -36.67 -13.37
C ASN A 26 19.60 -35.76 -12.49
N SER A 27 18.45 -35.33 -13.02
CA SER A 27 17.46 -34.50 -12.32
C SER A 27 16.68 -35.23 -11.21
N ALA A 28 16.97 -36.50 -10.92
CA ALA A 28 16.48 -37.18 -9.72
C ALA A 28 17.42 -36.99 -8.52
N LYS A 29 18.56 -36.31 -8.69
CA LYS A 29 19.59 -36.11 -7.67
C LYS A 29 19.78 -34.64 -7.33
N CYS A 30 19.92 -34.35 -6.04
CA CYS A 30 19.89 -33.00 -5.49
C CYS A 30 21.13 -32.71 -4.64
N LEU A 31 21.69 -31.51 -4.84
CA LEU A 31 22.73 -30.93 -3.97
C LEU A 31 22.16 -30.83 -2.54
N THR A 32 22.81 -31.48 -1.58
CA THR A 32 22.28 -31.69 -0.22
C THR A 32 23.34 -31.37 0.81
N ALA A 33 22.96 -30.76 1.94
CA ALA A 33 23.83 -30.69 3.12
C ALA A 33 23.47 -31.81 4.11
N ALA A 34 24.49 -32.56 4.57
CA ALA A 34 24.31 -33.75 5.41
C ALA A 34 23.60 -33.45 6.76
N SER A 35 23.74 -32.23 7.28
CA SER A 35 23.06 -31.74 8.48
C SER A 35 23.05 -30.20 8.50
N ASN A 36 22.38 -29.59 9.49
CA ASN A 36 22.44 -28.15 9.76
C ASN A 36 23.49 -27.81 10.84
N THR A 37 24.74 -28.21 10.61
CA THR A 37 25.89 -27.87 11.47
C THR A 37 27.03 -27.30 10.65
N ASP A 38 27.80 -26.37 11.21
CA ASP A 38 28.99 -25.83 10.52
C ASP A 38 30.03 -26.93 10.34
N GLY A 39 30.57 -27.04 9.13
CA GLY A 39 31.45 -28.13 8.71
C GLY A 39 30.72 -29.40 8.23
N ALA A 40 29.37 -29.40 8.16
CA ALA A 40 28.65 -30.50 7.53
C ALA A 40 28.94 -30.55 6.03
N ALA A 41 29.14 -31.76 5.50
CA ALA A 41 29.46 -31.98 4.10
C ALA A 41 28.31 -31.55 3.18
N VAL A 42 28.66 -31.06 1.99
CA VAL A 42 27.73 -30.89 0.87
C VAL A 42 27.94 -32.04 -0.10
N GLU A 43 26.89 -32.82 -0.33
CA GLU A 43 26.87 -34.08 -1.05
C GLU A 43 25.74 -34.12 -2.07
N ILE A 44 25.61 -35.24 -2.78
CA ILE A 44 24.46 -35.51 -3.65
C ILE A 44 23.59 -36.60 -3.04
N GLU A 45 22.28 -36.39 -3.01
CA GLU A 45 21.27 -37.36 -2.55
C GLU A 45 20.16 -37.51 -3.59
N ASP A 46 19.25 -38.46 -3.38
CA ASP A 46 17.94 -38.44 -4.05
C ASP A 46 17.18 -37.14 -3.71
N CYS A 47 16.59 -36.53 -4.74
CA CYS A 47 15.72 -35.37 -4.54
C CYS A 47 14.48 -35.77 -3.75
N VAL A 48 14.31 -35.19 -2.56
CA VAL A 48 13.08 -35.29 -1.79
C VAL A 48 11.97 -34.59 -2.56
N SER A 49 10.79 -35.23 -2.66
CA SER A 49 9.62 -34.64 -3.31
C SER A 49 9.26 -33.30 -2.68
N GLY A 50 9.53 -32.19 -3.39
CA GLY A 50 9.31 -30.83 -2.89
C GLY A 50 10.38 -30.30 -1.92
N GLY A 51 11.53 -30.97 -1.85
CA GLY A 51 12.77 -30.51 -1.23
C GLY A 51 12.77 -30.45 0.30
N SER A 52 13.70 -31.19 0.91
CA SER A 52 14.06 -30.98 2.30
C SER A 52 14.70 -29.59 2.50
N THR A 53 14.73 -29.12 3.75
CA THR A 53 15.49 -27.90 4.11
C THR A 53 17.00 -28.05 3.90
N SER A 54 17.52 -29.28 3.76
CA SER A 54 18.89 -29.58 3.33
C SER A 54 19.12 -29.52 1.81
N GLN A 55 18.07 -29.46 0.99
CA GLN A 55 18.11 -29.46 -0.48
C GLN A 55 17.58 -28.16 -1.13
N ASN A 56 16.92 -27.30 -0.35
CA ASN A 56 16.37 -26.03 -0.83
C ASN A 56 17.42 -24.91 -0.74
N TRP A 57 18.08 -24.64 -1.87
CA TRP A 57 19.10 -23.61 -2.01
C TRP A 57 18.54 -22.32 -2.61
N THR A 58 18.90 -21.18 -2.02
CA THR A 58 18.59 -19.84 -2.52
C THR A 58 19.87 -19.15 -2.98
N VAL A 59 19.95 -18.76 -4.25
CA VAL A 59 21.10 -18.01 -4.78
C VAL A 59 20.84 -16.51 -4.61
N THR A 60 21.55 -15.85 -3.68
CA THR A 60 21.34 -14.43 -3.37
C THR A 60 22.60 -13.77 -2.79
N GLY A 61 22.79 -12.47 -3.02
CA GLY A 61 23.95 -11.71 -2.52
C GLY A 61 25.33 -12.25 -2.97
N GLY A 62 25.37 -13.02 -4.06
CA GLY A 62 26.55 -13.76 -4.51
C GLY A 62 26.94 -14.91 -3.58
N THR A 63 26.00 -15.53 -2.85
CA THR A 63 26.21 -16.77 -2.10
C THR A 63 25.09 -17.79 -2.43
N LEU A 64 25.35 -19.08 -2.19
CA LEU A 64 24.32 -20.13 -2.20
C LEU A 64 23.93 -20.42 -0.75
N GLN A 65 22.67 -20.19 -0.39
CA GLN A 65 22.20 -20.24 0.99
C GLN A 65 21.16 -21.35 1.24
N LEU A 66 21.14 -21.89 2.46
CA LEU A 66 20.15 -22.83 2.95
C LEU A 66 19.98 -22.69 4.48
N PHE A 67 19.00 -23.38 5.07
CA PHE A 67 18.67 -23.31 6.51
C PHE A 67 18.54 -21.86 7.08
N GLY A 68 18.23 -20.87 6.22
CA GLY A 68 18.13 -19.44 6.54
C GLY A 68 19.42 -18.74 6.99
N THR A 69 20.49 -19.48 7.30
CA THR A 69 21.71 -18.95 7.95
C THR A 69 23.01 -19.59 7.47
N LYS A 70 22.94 -20.61 6.61
CA LYS A 70 24.08 -21.40 6.15
C LYS A 70 24.38 -21.12 4.69
N CYS A 71 25.66 -21.08 4.35
CA CYS A 71 26.18 -20.81 3.03
C CYS A 71 27.03 -21.99 2.55
N LEU A 72 27.00 -22.28 1.24
CA LEU A 72 27.97 -23.16 0.60
C LEU A 72 29.38 -22.56 0.77
N ASP A 73 30.30 -23.32 1.34
CA ASP A 73 31.61 -22.85 1.78
C ASP A 73 32.71 -23.81 1.29
N VAL A 74 33.76 -23.27 0.67
CA VAL A 74 34.96 -24.04 0.30
C VAL A 74 35.73 -24.35 1.57
N THR A 75 35.84 -25.62 1.96
CA THR A 75 36.40 -26.02 3.25
C THR A 75 37.80 -25.43 3.48
N ASN A 76 37.94 -24.68 4.57
CA ASN A 76 39.14 -23.92 4.97
C ASN A 76 39.69 -22.93 3.90
N GLY A 77 38.93 -22.62 2.84
CA GLY A 77 39.38 -21.80 1.72
C GLY A 77 40.52 -22.43 0.90
N ALA A 78 40.76 -23.74 1.03
CA ALA A 78 41.86 -24.39 0.34
C ALA A 78 41.57 -24.52 -1.18
N THR A 79 42.51 -24.07 -2.00
CA THR A 79 42.34 -23.88 -3.46
C THR A 79 42.68 -25.11 -4.30
N THR A 80 43.19 -26.19 -3.68
CA THR A 80 43.58 -27.43 -4.37
C THR A 80 42.37 -28.13 -4.99
N ASN A 81 42.48 -28.52 -6.26
CA ASN A 81 41.50 -29.39 -6.93
C ASN A 81 41.23 -30.65 -6.09
N GLY A 82 39.95 -30.96 -5.88
CA GLY A 82 39.51 -32.07 -5.03
C GLY A 82 39.26 -31.70 -3.57
N ASN A 83 39.58 -30.48 -3.12
CA ASN A 83 39.14 -29.97 -1.82
C ASN A 83 37.59 -30.01 -1.74
N LYS A 84 37.06 -30.42 -0.59
CA LYS A 84 35.64 -30.74 -0.43
C LYS A 84 34.81 -29.53 -0.03
N MET A 85 33.51 -29.64 -0.29
CA MET A 85 32.52 -28.63 0.05
C MET A 85 31.89 -28.90 1.40
N GLN A 86 31.69 -27.84 2.18
CA GLN A 86 30.93 -27.85 3.42
C GLN A 86 29.83 -26.79 3.38
N ILE A 87 28.96 -26.80 4.38
CA ILE A 87 28.21 -25.60 4.77
C ILE A 87 28.87 -24.92 5.97
N TRP A 88 28.73 -23.61 6.03
CA TRP A 88 29.13 -22.81 7.19
C TRP A 88 28.17 -21.65 7.40
N THR A 89 28.09 -21.10 8.61
CA THR A 89 27.31 -19.90 8.90
C THR A 89 27.71 -18.77 7.94
N CYS A 90 26.72 -18.15 7.30
CA CYS A 90 26.93 -17.10 6.31
C CYS A 90 27.61 -15.88 6.94
N ALA A 91 28.75 -15.47 6.41
CA ALA A 91 29.57 -14.39 6.95
C ALA A 91 29.84 -13.28 5.92
N THR A 92 29.51 -12.05 6.28
CA THR A 92 29.72 -10.87 5.42
C THR A 92 31.19 -10.71 5.07
N GLY A 93 31.50 -10.78 3.77
CA GLY A 93 32.88 -10.65 3.26
C GLY A 93 33.69 -11.96 3.23
N ASN A 94 33.17 -13.10 3.72
CA ASN A 94 33.87 -14.38 3.59
C ASN A 94 33.97 -14.80 2.12
N THR A 95 35.18 -14.84 1.58
CA THR A 95 35.49 -15.23 0.20
C THR A 95 35.18 -16.68 -0.11
N ASN A 96 35.23 -17.59 0.88
CA ASN A 96 34.96 -19.03 0.71
C ASN A 96 33.50 -19.31 0.36
N GLN A 97 32.62 -18.33 0.59
CA GLN A 97 31.16 -18.42 0.41
C GLN A 97 30.67 -17.64 -0.81
N LYS A 98 31.56 -17.04 -1.60
CA LYS A 98 31.19 -16.19 -2.75
C LYS A 98 31.16 -16.97 -4.06
N TRP A 99 30.00 -16.99 -4.70
CA TRP A 99 29.71 -17.79 -5.88
C TRP A 99 29.11 -16.94 -6.99
N THR A 100 29.59 -17.19 -8.22
CA THR A 100 29.10 -16.60 -9.46
C THR A 100 28.46 -17.69 -10.31
N VAL A 101 27.18 -17.53 -10.65
CA VAL A 101 26.49 -18.43 -11.59
C VAL A 101 26.78 -17.95 -13.02
N SER A 102 27.23 -18.84 -13.90
CA SER A 102 27.51 -18.55 -15.31
C SER A 102 26.88 -19.63 -16.21
N GLY A 103 25.69 -19.35 -16.74
CA GLY A 103 24.86 -20.36 -17.40
C GLY A 103 24.48 -21.47 -16.43
N ASN A 104 25.00 -22.68 -16.68
CA ASN A 104 24.80 -23.87 -15.84
C ASN A 104 26.00 -24.18 -14.92
N THR A 105 27.06 -23.36 -14.91
CA THR A 105 28.20 -23.55 -13.98
C THR A 105 28.09 -22.65 -12.75
N ILE A 106 28.57 -23.16 -11.62
CA ILE A 106 28.66 -22.43 -10.34
C ILE A 106 30.16 -22.23 -10.05
N GLN A 107 30.66 -21.02 -10.31
CA GLN A 107 32.08 -20.66 -10.16
C GLN A 107 32.34 -20.07 -8.77
N TRP A 108 33.46 -20.44 -8.14
CA TRP A 108 33.95 -19.77 -6.93
C TRP A 108 34.47 -18.37 -7.31
N THR A 109 33.84 -17.32 -6.80
CA THR A 109 34.11 -15.93 -7.22
C THR A 109 35.56 -15.55 -6.97
N GLY A 110 36.20 -14.92 -7.97
CA GLY A 110 37.62 -14.55 -7.93
C GLY A 110 38.60 -15.70 -8.22
N HIS A 111 38.11 -16.93 -8.40
CA HIS A 111 38.92 -18.12 -8.61
C HIS A 111 38.61 -18.79 -9.96
N SER A 112 39.53 -19.63 -10.44
CA SER A 112 39.36 -20.45 -11.66
C SER A 112 38.72 -21.82 -11.39
N SER A 113 38.06 -21.98 -10.25
CA SER A 113 37.47 -23.24 -9.79
C SER A 113 35.94 -23.17 -9.73
N CYS A 114 35.29 -24.29 -10.04
CA CYS A 114 33.85 -24.48 -10.11
C CYS A 114 33.40 -25.56 -9.13
N LEU A 115 32.13 -25.54 -8.74
CA LEU A 115 31.47 -26.63 -8.01
C LEU A 115 31.41 -27.87 -8.90
N ASP A 116 32.03 -28.95 -8.43
CA ASP A 116 32.33 -30.15 -9.19
C ASP A 116 31.72 -31.37 -8.47
N LEU A 117 30.86 -32.09 -9.18
CA LEU A 117 30.36 -33.40 -8.77
C LEU A 117 31.53 -34.39 -8.84
N THR A 118 32.02 -34.83 -7.69
CA THR A 118 33.22 -35.69 -7.58
C THR A 118 33.13 -36.88 -8.53
N ASN A 119 34.04 -36.94 -9.50
CA ASN A 119 34.13 -37.96 -10.55
C ASN A 119 32.86 -38.15 -11.41
N GLY A 120 31.91 -37.20 -11.39
CA GLY A 120 30.61 -37.31 -12.05
C GLY A 120 29.66 -38.35 -11.43
N VAL A 121 29.99 -38.90 -10.25
CA VAL A 121 29.26 -40.01 -9.64
C VAL A 121 27.99 -39.52 -8.94
N THR A 122 26.83 -40.00 -9.36
CA THR A 122 25.52 -39.60 -8.83
C THR A 122 24.98 -40.53 -7.72
N THR A 123 25.87 -41.24 -7.02
CA THR A 123 25.52 -42.09 -5.86
C THR A 123 25.35 -41.23 -4.61
N ASN A 124 24.37 -41.57 -3.78
CA ASN A 124 24.11 -40.93 -2.48
C ASN A 124 25.37 -40.91 -1.60
N GLY A 125 25.55 -39.86 -0.81
CA GLY A 125 26.74 -39.61 0.01
C GLY A 125 28.01 -39.26 -0.77
N ASN A 126 27.96 -39.07 -2.11
CA ASN A 126 29.12 -38.56 -2.84
C ASN A 126 29.29 -37.06 -2.53
N VAL A 127 30.34 -36.71 -1.79
CA VAL A 127 30.63 -35.33 -1.34
C VAL A 127 31.15 -34.48 -2.50
N MET A 128 30.64 -33.27 -2.66
CA MET A 128 31.05 -32.30 -3.69
C MET A 128 32.47 -31.78 -3.45
N GLN A 129 33.09 -31.27 -4.51
CA GLN A 129 34.43 -30.68 -4.45
C GLN A 129 34.51 -29.38 -5.25
N ILE A 130 35.61 -28.64 -5.08
CA ILE A 130 36.06 -27.71 -6.11
C ILE A 130 36.97 -28.43 -7.11
N TRP A 131 36.86 -28.04 -8.37
CA TRP A 131 37.84 -28.39 -9.40
C TRP A 131 38.00 -27.21 -10.37
N THR A 132 39.11 -27.12 -11.10
CA THR A 132 39.29 -26.13 -12.17
C THR A 132 38.08 -26.14 -13.12
N CYS A 133 37.55 -24.96 -13.44
CA CYS A 133 36.42 -24.83 -14.37
C CYS A 133 36.84 -25.33 -15.77
N THR A 134 36.31 -26.48 -16.16
CA THR A 134 36.51 -27.09 -17.49
C THR A 134 35.27 -26.97 -18.37
N GLY A 135 34.11 -26.70 -17.77
CA GLY A 135 32.81 -26.85 -18.44
C GLY A 135 32.38 -28.31 -18.64
N GLY A 136 33.13 -29.28 -18.11
CA GLY A 136 32.80 -30.70 -18.14
C GLY A 136 31.46 -31.00 -17.48
N ILE A 137 30.80 -32.08 -17.89
CA ILE A 137 29.38 -32.35 -17.57
C ILE A 137 29.11 -32.52 -16.05
N ASN A 138 30.13 -32.87 -15.27
CA ASN A 138 30.09 -32.95 -13.81
C ASN A 138 30.19 -31.57 -13.10
N GLN A 139 30.34 -30.48 -13.86
CA GLN A 139 30.32 -29.09 -13.40
C GLN A 139 29.09 -28.32 -13.92
N GLN A 140 28.16 -29.03 -14.59
CA GLN A 140 26.96 -28.47 -15.21
C GLN A 140 25.72 -28.82 -14.38
N TRP A 141 25.06 -27.78 -13.89
CA TRP A 141 23.98 -27.82 -12.91
C TRP A 141 22.70 -27.18 -13.46
N ILE A 142 21.55 -27.77 -13.18
CA ILE A 142 20.22 -27.20 -13.48
C ILE A 142 19.51 -26.84 -12.18
N SER A 143 18.44 -26.05 -12.27
CA SER A 143 17.56 -25.81 -11.12
C SER A 143 16.09 -26.08 -11.42
N THR A 144 15.36 -26.52 -10.39
CA THR A 144 13.89 -26.60 -10.40
C THR A 144 13.34 -25.94 -9.14
N THR A 145 12.26 -25.17 -9.27
CA THR A 145 11.50 -24.62 -8.14
C THR A 145 11.03 -25.75 -7.23
N SER A 146 11.29 -25.64 -5.93
CA SER A 146 10.99 -26.74 -5.00
C SER A 146 9.51 -26.78 -4.64
N THR A 147 8.76 -27.71 -5.25
CA THR A 147 7.31 -27.86 -5.07
C THR A 147 6.98 -28.62 -3.79
N SER A 148 7.23 -28.00 -2.63
CA SER A 148 6.86 -28.56 -1.33
C SER A 148 5.38 -28.95 -1.30
N THR A 149 5.07 -30.06 -0.62
CA THR A 149 3.69 -30.41 -0.25
C THR A 149 3.04 -29.16 0.33
N PRO A 150 1.86 -28.71 -0.15
CA PRO A 150 1.36 -27.37 0.14
C PRO A 150 1.13 -27.19 1.64
N SER A 151 2.10 -26.56 2.30
CA SER A 151 2.02 -26.23 3.72
C SER A 151 0.80 -25.34 3.92
N THR A 152 -0.02 -25.65 4.92
CA THR A 152 -1.22 -24.85 5.19
C THR A 152 -0.77 -23.43 5.51
N LEU A 153 -1.60 -22.42 5.20
CA LEU A 153 -1.26 -21.01 5.47
C LEU A 153 -0.74 -20.80 6.91
N GLN A 154 -1.32 -21.49 7.89
CA GLN A 154 -0.87 -21.47 9.27
C GLN A 154 0.55 -22.04 9.45
N GLN A 155 0.89 -23.14 8.78
CA GLN A 155 2.25 -23.70 8.79
C GLN A 155 3.26 -22.75 8.12
N SER A 156 2.92 -22.17 6.96
CA SER A 156 3.79 -21.25 6.22
C SER A 156 4.09 -19.97 7.02
N LEU A 157 3.06 -19.38 7.65
CA LEU A 157 3.23 -18.20 8.51
C LEU A 157 4.02 -18.54 9.79
N THR A 158 3.73 -19.68 10.43
CA THR A 158 4.44 -20.12 11.66
C THR A 158 5.91 -20.40 11.38
N ALA A 159 6.24 -21.06 10.26
CA ALA A 159 7.63 -21.36 9.88
C ALA A 159 8.48 -20.09 9.66
N ASN A 160 7.85 -19.02 9.16
CA ASN A 160 8.47 -17.71 8.97
C ASN A 160 8.37 -16.78 10.20
N GLY A 161 7.97 -17.31 11.35
CA GLY A 161 7.88 -16.56 12.61
C GLY A 161 6.82 -15.46 12.63
N ILE A 162 5.79 -15.58 11.78
CA ILE A 162 4.75 -14.56 11.58
C ILE A 162 3.56 -14.88 12.48
N SER A 163 3.35 -14.05 13.50
CA SER A 163 2.15 -14.12 14.35
C SER A 163 0.90 -13.87 13.51
N ALA A 164 -0.10 -14.74 13.61
CA ALA A 164 -1.36 -14.59 12.88
C ALA A 164 -2.57 -15.10 13.68
N LEU A 165 -3.72 -14.49 13.44
CA LEU A 165 -5.02 -14.88 14.00
C LEU A 165 -5.89 -15.54 12.93
N PHE A 166 -6.41 -16.71 13.26
CA PHE A 166 -7.34 -17.52 12.47
C PHE A 166 -8.73 -17.56 13.14
N PRO A 167 -9.80 -17.90 12.38
CA PRO A 167 -11.12 -18.15 12.97
C PRO A 167 -11.05 -19.09 14.18
N GLY A 168 -11.69 -18.69 15.28
CA GLY A 168 -11.65 -19.42 16.56
C GLY A 168 -10.46 -19.11 17.47
N ASN A 169 -9.48 -18.32 17.04
CA ASN A 169 -8.46 -17.78 17.96
C ASN A 169 -9.04 -16.63 18.82
N SER A 170 -8.57 -16.53 20.06
CA SER A 170 -8.92 -15.38 20.92
C SER A 170 -8.46 -14.07 20.26
N GLY A 171 -9.30 -13.04 20.31
CA GLY A 171 -9.06 -11.75 19.64
C GLY A 171 -9.35 -11.72 18.13
N TYR A 172 -9.54 -12.86 17.45
CA TYR A 172 -9.84 -12.87 16.00
C TYR A 172 -11.06 -12.02 15.64
N ALA A 173 -12.15 -12.07 16.42
CA ALA A 173 -13.36 -11.30 16.15
C ALA A 173 -13.15 -9.77 16.22
N THR A 174 -12.26 -9.31 17.12
CA THR A 174 -11.86 -7.90 17.19
C THR A 174 -10.93 -7.54 16.02
N ALA A 175 -9.97 -8.41 15.70
CA ALA A 175 -9.05 -8.21 14.59
C ALA A 175 -9.77 -8.19 13.23
N ALA A 176 -10.76 -9.05 13.01
CA ALA A 176 -11.56 -9.13 11.78
C ALA A 176 -12.55 -7.97 11.61
N GLN A 177 -12.65 -7.07 12.59
CA GLN A 177 -13.64 -6.00 12.59
C GLN A 177 -13.32 -4.91 11.55
N ALA A 178 -14.29 -4.65 10.68
CA ALA A 178 -14.25 -3.51 9.76
C ALA A 178 -14.40 -2.18 10.51
N PHE A 179 -13.88 -1.12 9.90
CA PHE A 179 -14.17 0.25 10.32
C PHE A 179 -15.67 0.56 10.12
N ASN A 180 -16.20 0.30 8.92
CA ASN A 180 -17.62 0.44 8.60
C ASN A 180 -18.39 -0.84 8.96
N GLN A 181 -19.25 -0.76 9.97
CA GLN A 181 -20.04 -1.88 10.52
C GLN A 181 -21.14 -2.39 9.57
N ARG A 182 -21.41 -1.72 8.44
CA ARG A 182 -22.14 -2.32 7.31
C ARG A 182 -21.49 -3.63 6.83
N PHE A 183 -20.15 -3.74 6.95
CA PHE A 183 -19.37 -4.84 6.41
C PHE A 183 -18.94 -5.82 7.51
N THR A 184 -19.68 -6.93 7.65
CA THR A 184 -19.23 -8.08 8.46
C THR A 184 -18.37 -9.00 7.61
N ILE A 185 -17.04 -8.85 7.72
CA ILE A 185 -16.06 -9.62 6.95
C ILE A 185 -15.41 -10.69 7.84
N SER A 186 -15.09 -11.85 7.28
CA SER A 186 -14.32 -12.93 7.95
C SER A 186 -13.09 -13.29 7.12
N PRO A 187 -11.92 -12.66 7.37
CA PRO A 187 -10.65 -13.06 6.76
C PRO A 187 -10.29 -14.51 7.08
N ALA A 188 -9.66 -15.23 6.16
CA ALA A 188 -9.15 -16.57 6.42
C ALA A 188 -8.00 -16.57 7.44
N ALA A 189 -7.18 -15.52 7.44
CA ALA A 189 -6.19 -15.22 8.46
C ALA A 189 -5.87 -13.72 8.52
N ILE A 190 -5.37 -13.26 9.66
CA ILE A 190 -4.86 -11.90 9.87
C ILE A 190 -3.43 -12.03 10.41
N ALA A 191 -2.44 -11.78 9.56
CA ALA A 191 -1.02 -11.91 9.85
C ALA A 191 -0.40 -10.56 10.23
N TYR A 192 0.50 -10.56 11.22
CA TYR A 192 1.14 -9.36 11.78
C TYR A 192 2.66 -9.39 11.55
N PRO A 193 3.14 -9.14 10.31
CA PRO A 193 4.57 -9.08 10.03
C PRO A 193 5.23 -7.90 10.76
N THR A 194 6.48 -8.10 11.18
CA THR A 194 7.31 -7.08 11.83
C THR A 194 8.42 -6.53 10.93
N THR A 195 8.59 -7.12 9.73
CA THR A 195 9.64 -6.76 8.77
C THR A 195 9.14 -6.94 7.33
N VAL A 196 9.80 -6.25 6.37
CA VAL A 196 9.53 -6.39 4.93
C VAL A 196 9.68 -7.83 4.44
N LEU A 197 10.61 -8.61 5.02
CA LEU A 197 10.77 -10.04 4.71
C LEU A 197 9.55 -10.85 5.15
N GLN A 198 8.99 -10.58 6.33
CA GLN A 198 7.75 -11.24 6.76
C GLN A 198 6.53 -10.84 5.91
N VAL A 199 6.50 -9.62 5.35
CA VAL A 199 5.50 -9.24 4.33
C VAL A 199 5.68 -10.09 3.05
N SER A 200 6.91 -10.22 2.56
CA SER A 200 7.27 -11.10 1.42
C SER A 200 6.80 -12.54 1.61
N GLU A 201 7.18 -13.15 2.73
CA GLU A 201 6.82 -14.53 3.06
C GLU A 201 5.31 -14.76 3.22
N ALA A 202 4.59 -13.81 3.82
CA ALA A 202 3.14 -13.91 3.96
C ALA A 202 2.41 -13.76 2.61
N VAL A 203 2.86 -12.85 1.74
CA VAL A 203 2.33 -12.71 0.38
C VAL A 203 2.62 -13.96 -0.45
N ALA A 204 3.84 -14.49 -0.40
CA ALA A 204 4.20 -15.72 -1.09
C ALA A 204 3.34 -16.92 -0.63
N ALA A 205 3.10 -17.07 0.67
CA ALA A 205 2.21 -18.09 1.22
C ALA A 205 0.75 -17.94 0.74
N GLY A 206 0.22 -16.71 0.72
CA GLY A 206 -1.12 -16.42 0.22
C GLY A 206 -1.27 -16.72 -1.28
N THR A 207 -0.31 -16.29 -2.10
CA THR A 207 -0.29 -16.55 -3.55
C THR A 207 -0.13 -18.05 -3.87
N ALA A 208 0.70 -18.78 -3.13
CA ALA A 208 0.84 -20.23 -3.28
C ALA A 208 -0.49 -20.97 -3.01
N GLN A 209 -1.30 -20.47 -2.07
CA GLN A 209 -2.65 -20.95 -1.77
C GLN A 209 -3.75 -20.32 -2.64
N LYS A 210 -3.39 -19.51 -3.66
CA LYS A 210 -4.29 -18.78 -4.58
C LYS A 210 -5.29 -17.85 -3.90
N MET A 211 -4.95 -17.40 -2.70
CA MET A 211 -5.82 -16.56 -1.88
C MET A 211 -5.84 -15.12 -2.39
N GLN A 212 -6.90 -14.40 -2.05
CA GLN A 212 -6.84 -12.94 -2.04
C GLN A 212 -5.91 -12.51 -0.90
N VAL A 213 -4.97 -11.61 -1.16
CA VAL A 213 -4.09 -11.03 -0.15
C VAL A 213 -4.28 -9.52 -0.14
N VAL A 214 -4.46 -8.91 1.03
CA VAL A 214 -4.61 -7.45 1.17
C VAL A 214 -3.78 -6.90 2.32
N ALA A 215 -3.32 -5.66 2.19
CA ALA A 215 -2.66 -4.95 3.28
C ALA A 215 -3.66 -4.14 4.12
N ARG A 216 -3.61 -4.30 5.44
CA ARG A 216 -4.30 -3.42 6.40
C ARG A 216 -3.28 -2.48 7.03
N SER A 217 -3.37 -1.19 6.69
CA SER A 217 -2.76 -0.10 7.45
C SER A 217 -3.70 0.25 8.63
N GLY A 218 -4.07 1.51 8.84
CA GLY A 218 -5.01 1.94 9.90
C GLY A 218 -6.48 1.46 9.78
N GLY A 219 -6.82 0.59 8.81
CA GLY A 219 -8.13 -0.08 8.69
C GLY A 219 -9.31 0.75 8.18
N HIS A 220 -9.14 2.05 7.96
CA HIS A 220 -10.19 3.05 7.67
C HIS A 220 -10.76 3.02 6.23
N SER A 221 -11.00 1.84 5.66
CA SER A 221 -11.66 1.74 4.35
C SER A 221 -13.17 1.69 4.53
N TYR A 222 -13.89 2.61 3.88
CA TYR A 222 -15.36 2.69 3.94
C TYR A 222 -16.05 1.41 3.44
N ILE A 223 -15.43 0.67 2.51
CA ILE A 223 -15.94 -0.61 1.99
C ILE A 223 -15.09 -1.82 2.46
N ALA A 224 -14.38 -1.67 3.59
CA ALA A 224 -13.56 -2.71 4.21
C ALA A 224 -12.48 -3.36 3.30
N ASN A 225 -11.92 -2.64 2.32
CA ASN A 225 -10.88 -3.16 1.41
C ASN A 225 -9.65 -3.72 2.16
N GLY A 226 -9.28 -3.13 3.31
CA GLY A 226 -8.20 -3.64 4.17
C GLY A 226 -8.48 -4.99 4.85
N LEU A 227 -9.69 -5.53 4.70
CA LEU A 227 -10.08 -6.89 5.09
C LEU A 227 -10.41 -7.79 3.87
N GLY A 228 -10.28 -7.24 2.66
CA GLY A 228 -10.59 -7.89 1.38
C GLY A 228 -11.81 -7.33 0.67
N GLY A 229 -12.67 -6.56 1.37
CA GLY A 229 -14.03 -6.23 0.92
C GLY A 229 -14.98 -7.45 0.86
N ALA A 230 -14.45 -8.66 0.98
CA ALA A 230 -15.15 -9.94 1.05
C ALA A 230 -14.41 -10.90 2.00
N SER A 231 -15.12 -11.91 2.50
CA SER A 231 -14.55 -12.93 3.40
C SER A 231 -13.59 -13.89 2.67
N GLY A 232 -12.64 -14.46 3.42
CA GLY A 232 -11.68 -15.45 2.92
C GLY A 232 -10.30 -14.91 2.52
N ALA A 233 -10.09 -13.60 2.54
CA ALA A 233 -8.77 -13.00 2.29
C ALA A 233 -7.74 -13.35 3.38
N LEU A 234 -6.45 -13.40 3.00
CA LEU A 234 -5.33 -13.24 3.92
C LEU A 234 -5.09 -11.73 4.10
N VAL A 235 -5.27 -11.26 5.33
CA VAL A 235 -4.98 -9.86 5.70
C VAL A 235 -3.57 -9.76 6.24
N ILE A 236 -2.77 -8.88 5.65
CA ILE A 236 -1.43 -8.50 6.12
C ILE A 236 -1.58 -7.21 6.92
N ASP A 237 -1.68 -7.34 8.24
CA ASP A 237 -1.86 -6.24 9.16
C ASP A 237 -0.52 -5.58 9.49
N MET A 238 -0.32 -4.39 8.93
CA MET A 238 0.92 -3.63 9.00
C MET A 238 1.14 -2.95 10.35
N SER A 239 0.24 -3.06 11.34
CA SER A 239 0.27 -2.26 12.58
C SER A 239 1.53 -2.44 13.45
N LYS A 240 2.36 -3.43 13.17
CA LYS A 240 3.67 -3.66 13.82
C LYS A 240 4.85 -3.01 13.09
N MET A 241 4.68 -2.64 11.82
CA MET A 241 5.66 -1.91 11.01
C MET A 241 5.38 -0.39 11.11
N LYS A 242 5.94 0.22 12.16
CA LYS A 242 5.72 1.63 12.54
C LYS A 242 6.99 2.48 12.61
N ALA A 243 8.15 2.01 12.18
CA ALA A 243 9.36 2.82 12.24
C ALA A 243 9.24 4.15 11.44
N ILE A 244 9.71 5.25 12.04
CA ILE A 244 9.83 6.56 11.39
C ILE A 244 11.26 7.04 11.58
N THR A 245 12.01 7.20 10.48
CA THR A 245 13.41 7.66 10.49
C THR A 245 13.55 8.95 9.71
N VAL A 246 13.63 10.09 10.42
CA VAL A 246 13.85 11.40 9.78
C VAL A 246 15.32 11.58 9.41
N ARG A 247 15.57 11.93 8.14
CA ARG A 247 16.88 12.18 7.57
C ARG A 247 17.05 13.69 7.30
N SER A 248 17.77 14.37 8.18
CA SER A 248 18.05 15.81 8.07
C SER A 248 18.96 16.15 6.89
N SER A 249 19.77 15.20 6.41
CA SER A 249 20.75 15.40 5.33
C SER A 249 20.14 15.69 3.96
N ASN A 250 18.91 15.22 3.69
CA ASN A 250 18.22 15.39 2.41
C ASN A 250 16.75 15.84 2.53
N ASN A 251 16.32 16.28 3.72
CA ASN A 251 14.94 16.72 4.03
C ASN A 251 13.89 15.68 3.62
N THR A 252 13.84 14.62 4.44
CA THR A 252 13.32 13.30 4.07
C THR A 252 12.96 12.55 5.35
N ALA A 253 11.99 11.64 5.31
CA ALA A 253 11.77 10.65 6.35
C ALA A 253 11.47 9.28 5.72
N LEU A 254 11.91 8.19 6.34
CA LEU A 254 11.41 6.85 6.00
C LEU A 254 10.28 6.51 6.98
N ILE A 255 9.05 6.46 6.50
CA ILE A 255 7.84 6.22 7.32
C ILE A 255 7.27 4.85 6.96
N GLU A 256 7.25 3.89 7.88
CA GLU A 256 6.59 2.60 7.63
C GLU A 256 5.06 2.70 7.57
N THR A 257 4.42 1.91 6.71
CA THR A 257 2.99 2.06 6.35
C THR A 257 1.99 1.57 7.39
N GLY A 258 2.43 0.96 8.49
CA GLY A 258 1.59 0.68 9.65
C GLY A 258 1.26 1.90 10.51
N ASN A 259 1.93 3.04 10.27
CA ASN A 259 1.69 4.28 11.01
C ASN A 259 0.31 4.89 10.71
N ARG A 260 -0.29 5.51 11.74
CA ARG A 260 -1.46 6.37 11.59
C ARG A 260 -1.03 7.83 11.38
N LEU A 261 -1.88 8.67 10.77
CA LEU A 261 -1.54 10.05 10.40
C LEU A 261 -1.10 10.91 11.60
N GLY A 262 -1.70 10.71 12.78
CA GLY A 262 -1.33 11.40 14.02
C GLY A 262 0.05 11.00 14.54
N ASP A 263 0.40 9.71 14.46
CA ASP A 263 1.73 9.20 14.81
C ASP A 263 2.81 9.94 13.99
N ILE A 264 2.55 10.09 12.69
CA ILE A 264 3.43 10.75 11.72
C ILE A 264 3.51 12.25 11.97
N ALA A 265 2.37 12.92 12.14
CA ALA A 265 2.32 14.36 12.40
C ALA A 265 3.17 14.73 13.63
N LEU A 266 3.04 13.97 14.72
CA LEU A 266 3.83 14.18 15.94
C LEU A 266 5.32 13.85 15.74
N ALA A 267 5.64 12.68 15.20
CA ALA A 267 7.03 12.22 15.04
C ALA A 267 7.86 13.17 14.15
N LEU A 268 7.24 13.72 13.10
CA LEU A 268 7.90 14.66 12.21
C LEU A 268 7.92 16.09 12.77
N ASN A 269 6.86 16.53 13.46
CA ASN A 269 6.83 17.84 14.12
C ASN A 269 7.98 17.97 15.13
N ASN A 270 8.28 16.89 15.86
CA ASN A 270 9.41 16.80 16.78
C ASN A 270 10.79 16.95 16.10
N ALA A 271 10.87 16.74 14.77
CA ALA A 271 12.06 16.99 13.95
C ALA A 271 11.97 18.31 13.13
N GLY A 272 10.95 19.13 13.36
CA GLY A 272 10.68 20.33 12.58
C GLY A 272 10.32 20.02 11.12
N ARG A 273 9.53 18.97 10.88
CA ARG A 273 8.98 18.52 9.57
C ARG A 273 7.51 18.12 9.76
N ALA A 274 6.83 17.67 8.70
CA ALA A 274 5.49 17.03 8.72
C ALA A 274 5.21 16.42 7.33
N ILE A 275 3.96 16.13 6.89
CA ILE A 275 3.59 15.69 5.51
C ILE A 275 2.21 16.26 5.09
N PRO A 276 1.84 16.53 3.81
CA PRO A 276 0.46 16.92 3.51
C PRO A 276 -0.41 15.68 3.68
N HIS A 277 -1.46 15.80 4.50
CA HIS A 277 -2.37 14.70 4.80
C HIS A 277 -3.73 15.18 5.32
N GLY A 278 -4.69 14.25 5.33
CA GLY A 278 -6.05 14.43 5.85
C GLY A 278 -6.10 14.66 7.35
N THR A 279 -7.24 15.16 7.83
CA THR A 279 -7.45 15.62 9.20
C THR A 279 -7.44 14.47 10.22
N CYS A 280 -8.12 13.35 9.91
CA CYS A 280 -8.33 12.22 10.83
C CYS A 280 -7.02 11.54 11.28
N PRO A 281 -6.60 11.66 12.55
CA PRO A 281 -5.28 11.22 13.01
C PRO A 281 -5.14 9.70 13.08
N TYR A 282 -6.26 8.97 13.13
CA TYR A 282 -6.28 7.51 13.20
C TYR A 282 -6.25 6.83 11.82
N VAL A 283 -6.39 7.58 10.71
CA VAL A 283 -6.25 7.05 9.33
C VAL A 283 -4.86 6.49 9.11
N GLY A 284 -4.77 5.40 8.35
CA GLY A 284 -3.51 4.72 8.03
C GLY A 284 -2.81 5.26 6.79
N ILE A 285 -1.52 5.56 6.90
CA ILE A 285 -0.77 6.22 5.82
C ILE A 285 -0.74 5.40 4.52
N GLY A 286 -0.62 4.07 4.60
CA GLY A 286 -0.48 3.22 3.42
C GLY A 286 -1.69 3.25 2.49
N GLY A 287 -2.90 3.28 3.04
CA GLY A 287 -4.13 3.47 2.26
C GLY A 287 -4.27 4.92 1.78
N HIS A 288 -4.12 5.87 2.72
CA HIS A 288 -4.30 7.29 2.46
C HIS A 288 -3.43 7.80 1.30
N SER A 289 -2.14 7.49 1.32
CA SER A 289 -1.20 7.86 0.25
C SER A 289 -1.29 6.93 -0.96
N GLY A 290 -1.76 5.69 -0.81
CA GLY A 290 -1.93 4.76 -1.93
C GLY A 290 -2.95 5.22 -2.98
N TYR A 291 -3.89 6.09 -2.59
CA TYR A 291 -4.99 6.60 -3.42
C TYR A 291 -5.03 8.13 -3.58
N GLY A 292 -4.12 8.87 -2.95
CA GLY A 292 -4.16 10.34 -2.92
C GLY A 292 -3.54 10.88 -1.65
N GLY A 293 -4.42 11.23 -0.72
CA GLY A 293 -4.06 11.80 0.57
C GLY A 293 -4.29 13.30 0.54
N PHE A 294 -5.57 13.67 0.56
CA PHE A 294 -6.02 15.05 0.63
C PHE A 294 -6.23 15.46 2.08
N GLY A 295 -5.99 16.74 2.34
CA GLY A 295 -6.59 17.54 3.41
C GLY A 295 -6.38 19.00 3.07
N PHE A 296 -6.77 19.92 3.96
CA PHE A 296 -6.56 21.38 3.78
C PHE A 296 -5.17 21.76 3.24
N THR A 297 -4.16 21.01 3.66
CA THR A 297 -2.72 21.16 3.39
C THR A 297 -2.36 21.01 1.91
N SER A 298 -3.19 20.32 1.14
CA SER A 298 -2.83 19.86 -0.20
C SER A 298 -2.83 20.95 -1.26
N ARG A 299 -3.54 22.07 -1.06
CA ARG A 299 -3.41 23.23 -1.97
C ARG A 299 -2.02 23.86 -1.92
N ALA A 300 -1.32 23.76 -0.79
CA ALA A 300 0.01 24.33 -0.62
C ALA A 300 1.15 23.38 -1.04
N TRP A 301 1.01 22.07 -0.82
CA TRP A 301 2.12 21.10 -1.01
C TRP A 301 1.76 19.82 -1.79
N GLY A 302 0.56 19.74 -2.37
CA GLY A 302 0.08 18.58 -3.13
C GLY A 302 -0.56 17.51 -2.23
N LEU A 303 -0.98 16.40 -2.84
CA LEU A 303 -1.46 15.23 -2.12
C LEU A 303 -0.31 14.52 -1.38
N THR A 304 -0.63 13.67 -0.41
CA THR A 304 0.40 12.80 0.22
C THR A 304 1.19 12.01 -0.82
N LEU A 305 0.56 11.53 -1.90
CA LEU A 305 1.26 10.82 -2.98
C LEU A 305 2.21 11.66 -3.85
N ASP A 306 2.03 12.99 -3.89
CA ASP A 306 2.88 13.88 -4.71
C ASP A 306 4.25 14.07 -4.07
N THR A 307 4.32 13.86 -2.76
CA THR A 307 5.49 14.13 -1.96
C THR A 307 6.37 12.88 -1.75
N ILE A 308 5.89 11.69 -2.12
CA ILE A 308 6.66 10.43 -2.09
C ILE A 308 7.79 10.45 -3.12
N LYS A 309 9.04 10.27 -2.67
CA LYS A 309 10.24 10.18 -3.52
C LYS A 309 10.58 8.75 -3.95
N SER A 310 10.34 7.77 -3.07
CA SER A 310 10.48 6.35 -3.33
C SER A 310 9.64 5.53 -2.36
N ALA A 311 9.44 4.25 -2.68
CA ALA A 311 8.75 3.27 -1.84
C ALA A 311 9.42 1.89 -1.93
N THR A 312 9.44 1.15 -0.82
CA THR A 312 9.66 -0.30 -0.83
C THR A 312 8.31 -1.00 -0.99
N VAL A 313 8.24 -1.99 -1.88
CA VAL A 313 6.98 -2.66 -2.28
C VAL A 313 7.20 -4.17 -2.33
N VAL A 314 6.26 -4.95 -1.76
CA VAL A 314 6.21 -6.41 -1.95
C VAL A 314 5.22 -6.75 -3.06
N LEU A 315 5.69 -7.39 -4.13
CA LEU A 315 4.90 -7.84 -5.28
C LEU A 315 4.21 -9.19 -5.03
N ALA A 316 3.28 -9.59 -5.90
CA ALA A 316 2.40 -10.75 -5.67
C ALA A 316 3.14 -12.10 -5.57
N ASN A 317 4.34 -12.20 -6.16
CA ASN A 317 5.23 -13.36 -6.05
C ASN A 317 6.18 -13.30 -4.83
N GLY A 318 5.97 -12.35 -3.91
CA GLY A 318 6.83 -12.09 -2.75
C GLY A 318 8.02 -11.15 -3.02
N THR A 319 8.33 -10.81 -4.28
CA THR A 319 9.52 -10.00 -4.61
C THR A 319 9.49 -8.65 -3.92
N ILE A 320 10.52 -8.37 -3.11
CA ILE A 320 10.76 -7.05 -2.52
C ILE A 320 11.42 -6.15 -3.59
N ALA A 321 10.70 -5.13 -4.03
CA ALA A 321 11.14 -4.16 -5.03
C ALA A 321 11.24 -2.75 -4.43
N THR A 322 12.11 -1.92 -5.01
CA THR A 322 12.08 -0.46 -4.80
C THR A 322 11.43 0.21 -6.01
N ALA A 323 10.53 1.15 -5.74
CA ALA A 323 9.86 1.97 -6.74
C ALA A 323 10.26 3.45 -6.54
N SER A 324 10.77 4.10 -7.58
CA SER A 324 11.09 5.53 -7.64
C SER A 324 10.97 6.04 -9.08
N SER A 325 11.22 7.33 -9.32
CA SER A 325 11.30 7.90 -10.67
C SER A 325 12.45 7.34 -11.53
N THR A 326 13.39 6.60 -10.92
CA THR A 326 14.59 6.04 -11.59
C THR A 326 14.71 4.51 -11.47
N VAL A 327 13.89 3.86 -10.65
CA VAL A 327 13.90 2.41 -10.40
C VAL A 327 12.46 1.91 -10.41
N ASN A 328 12.13 0.99 -11.33
CA ASN A 328 10.75 0.53 -11.57
C ASN A 328 9.73 1.69 -11.74
N PRO A 329 9.95 2.63 -12.70
CA PRO A 329 9.17 3.87 -12.79
C PRO A 329 7.68 3.66 -13.09
N ASP A 330 7.28 2.60 -13.81
CA ASP A 330 5.88 2.27 -14.01
C ASP A 330 5.17 1.79 -12.73
N LEU A 331 5.86 0.98 -11.91
CA LEU A 331 5.36 0.62 -10.58
C LEU A 331 5.26 1.87 -9.69
N PHE A 332 6.24 2.76 -9.74
CA PHE A 332 6.24 4.03 -9.00
C PHE A 332 5.15 5.02 -9.48
N TRP A 333 4.76 4.94 -10.74
CA TRP A 333 3.59 5.64 -11.28
C TRP A 333 2.29 5.03 -10.75
N ALA A 334 2.16 3.69 -10.82
CA ALA A 334 0.98 2.94 -10.39
C ALA A 334 0.65 3.11 -8.89
N ILE A 335 1.66 3.01 -8.01
CA ILE A 335 1.43 3.14 -6.56
C ILE A 335 1.03 4.55 -6.11
N ARG A 336 1.36 5.58 -6.90
CA ARG A 336 0.88 6.96 -6.66
C ARG A 336 -0.50 7.13 -7.30
N GLY A 337 -1.50 6.45 -6.73
CA GLY A 337 -2.92 6.60 -7.06
C GLY A 337 -3.75 5.32 -7.03
N ALA A 338 -3.11 4.14 -7.13
CA ALA A 338 -3.80 2.85 -7.14
C ALA A 338 -3.05 1.75 -6.34
N SER A 339 -2.22 2.10 -5.36
CA SER A 339 -1.21 1.21 -4.77
C SER A 339 -1.66 -0.21 -4.39
N PRO A 340 -2.80 -0.43 -3.69
CA PRO A 340 -3.12 -1.75 -3.17
C PRO A 340 -3.39 -2.81 -4.24
N SER A 341 -3.58 -2.44 -5.52
CA SER A 341 -3.72 -3.41 -6.62
C SER A 341 -2.40 -3.97 -7.14
N PHE A 342 -1.24 -3.40 -6.77
CA PHE A 342 0.08 -3.70 -7.35
C PHE A 342 1.09 -4.28 -6.37
N GLY A 343 0.89 -4.05 -5.07
CA GLY A 343 1.81 -4.54 -4.05
C GLY A 343 1.64 -3.88 -2.69
N ILE A 344 2.19 -4.53 -1.67
CA ILE A 344 2.20 -4.00 -0.31
C ILE A 344 3.36 -3.01 -0.18
N VAL A 345 3.06 -1.72 -0.28
CA VAL A 345 4.02 -0.65 0.03
C VAL A 345 4.31 -0.69 1.53
N THR A 346 5.60 -0.76 1.89
CA THR A 346 6.04 -0.80 3.29
C THR A 346 6.53 0.56 3.82
N SER A 347 6.91 1.54 2.98
CA SER A 347 7.36 2.88 3.47
C SER A 347 7.37 4.06 2.46
N ILE A 348 7.31 5.34 2.94
CA ILE A 348 7.21 6.64 2.17
C ILE A 348 7.89 7.91 2.83
N GLU A 349 7.87 9.15 2.22
CA GLU A 349 8.86 10.28 2.51
C GLU A 349 8.52 11.84 2.23
N PRO A 350 7.91 12.70 3.14
CA PRO A 350 7.28 14.07 2.82
C PRO A 350 7.25 15.38 3.84
N PRO A 351 6.49 16.56 3.65
CA PRO A 351 6.36 17.94 4.43
C PRO A 351 4.95 18.69 4.87
N CYS A 352 4.70 19.62 5.90
CA CYS A 352 3.32 20.30 6.25
C CYS A 352 3.05 21.56 7.26
N SER A 353 1.79 22.15 7.45
CA SER A 353 1.22 23.14 8.51
C SER A 353 -0.39 23.34 8.75
N SER A 354 -1.00 24.40 9.43
CA SER A 354 -2.35 24.55 10.23
C SER A 354 -3.53 25.69 10.02
N MET A 355 -4.82 25.64 10.57
CA MET A 355 -6.01 26.69 10.76
C MET A 355 -7.44 26.26 11.41
N ALA A 356 -8.68 26.79 11.05
CA ALA A 356 -10.03 26.86 11.80
C ALA A 356 -11.44 27.16 11.03
N GLY A 357 -12.67 27.39 11.66
CA GLY A 357 -14.08 27.43 11.02
C GLY A 357 -15.43 28.08 11.65
N ASN A 358 -16.69 27.87 11.06
CA ASN A 358 -18.06 28.62 11.14
C ASN A 358 -19.48 27.84 10.99
N SER A 359 -20.70 28.48 10.75
CA SER A 359 -22.07 27.92 10.30
C SER A 359 -23.16 28.91 9.64
N MET A 360 -24.15 28.49 8.76
CA MET A 360 -25.22 29.33 8.05
C MET A 360 -26.59 28.62 7.56
N ASP A 361 -27.50 29.31 6.80
CA ASP A 361 -28.83 28.89 6.21
C ASP A 361 -28.79 28.16 4.82
N ILE A 362 -29.89 27.54 4.33
CA ILE A 362 -29.98 26.79 3.05
C ILE A 362 -29.97 27.60 1.74
N THR A 363 -30.63 28.76 1.66
CA THR A 363 -30.55 29.56 0.40
C THR A 363 -29.17 30.21 0.31
N THR A 364 -28.67 30.66 1.46
CA THR A 364 -27.28 31.05 1.66
C THR A 364 -26.32 29.88 1.42
N ALA A 365 -26.69 28.62 1.69
CA ALA A 365 -25.85 27.43 1.49
C ALA A 365 -25.44 27.27 0.02
N SER A 366 -26.41 27.33 -0.89
CA SER A 366 -26.16 27.23 -2.33
C SER A 366 -25.31 28.42 -2.82
N ASN A 367 -25.62 29.62 -2.32
CA ASN A 367 -24.83 30.82 -2.59
C ASN A 367 -23.40 30.72 -2.01
N ALA A 368 -23.18 30.00 -0.92
CA ALA A 368 -21.86 29.79 -0.31
C ALA A 368 -20.94 29.01 -1.24
N ILE A 369 -21.46 27.94 -1.87
CA ILE A 369 -20.70 27.18 -2.86
C ILE A 369 -20.40 28.07 -4.08
N ALA A 370 -21.35 28.92 -4.51
CA ALA A 370 -21.18 29.79 -5.68
C ALA A 370 -20.15 30.90 -5.43
N ALA A 371 -20.20 31.49 -4.24
CA ALA A 371 -19.19 32.40 -3.74
C ALA A 371 -17.82 31.72 -3.60
N LEU A 372 -17.76 30.47 -3.13
CA LEU A 372 -16.50 29.74 -2.95
C LEU A 372 -15.89 29.35 -4.30
N GLN A 373 -16.69 28.91 -5.27
CA GLN A 373 -16.25 28.67 -6.65
C GLN A 373 -15.75 29.95 -7.31
N THR A 374 -16.51 31.05 -7.18
CA THR A 374 -16.12 32.36 -7.73
C THR A 374 -14.82 32.86 -7.10
N PHE A 375 -14.69 32.75 -5.77
CA PHE A 375 -13.48 33.09 -5.03
C PHE A 375 -12.29 32.21 -5.45
N ALA A 376 -12.46 30.90 -5.55
CA ALA A 376 -11.43 29.94 -5.93
C ALA A 376 -10.99 30.03 -7.41
N ALA A 377 -11.85 30.59 -8.27
CA ALA A 377 -11.50 30.96 -9.64
C ALA A 377 -10.68 32.26 -9.72
N THR A 378 -10.61 33.07 -8.64
CA THR A 378 -9.63 34.16 -8.53
C THR A 378 -8.26 33.63 -8.06
N ASN A 379 -7.26 34.49 -8.08
CA ASN A 379 -5.87 34.14 -7.76
C ASN A 379 -5.62 33.95 -6.23
N ILE A 380 -6.45 33.17 -5.55
CA ILE A 380 -6.36 32.95 -4.10
C ILE A 380 -5.07 32.21 -3.72
N SER A 381 -4.51 32.57 -2.57
CA SER A 381 -3.28 31.96 -2.06
C SER A 381 -3.39 30.43 -1.96
N ALA A 382 -2.34 29.73 -2.40
CA ALA A 382 -2.16 28.29 -2.18
C ALA A 382 -2.19 27.91 -0.68
N GLN A 383 -1.84 28.88 0.19
CA GLN A 383 -1.80 28.71 1.64
C GLN A 383 -3.20 28.67 2.29
N PHE A 384 -4.29 28.86 1.53
CA PHE A 384 -5.67 28.71 2.01
C PHE A 384 -6.27 27.38 1.53
N GLY A 385 -6.46 26.43 2.44
CA GLY A 385 -7.32 25.26 2.22
C GLY A 385 -8.62 25.44 2.99
N ALA A 386 -9.74 24.88 2.52
CA ALA A 386 -11.01 24.94 3.24
C ALA A 386 -11.97 23.83 2.80
N GLU A 387 -13.06 23.64 3.53
CA GLU A 387 -14.23 22.88 3.11
C GLU A 387 -15.50 23.57 3.63
N LEU A 388 -16.63 23.36 2.96
CA LEU A 388 -17.96 23.70 3.45
C LEU A 388 -18.68 22.43 3.91
N VAL A 389 -18.95 22.33 5.20
CA VAL A 389 -19.66 21.23 5.86
C VAL A 389 -21.15 21.57 5.97
N PHE A 390 -21.97 20.92 5.15
CA PHE A 390 -23.43 20.98 5.21
C PHE A 390 -23.95 19.85 6.10
N GLY A 391 -25.05 20.07 6.81
CA GLY A 391 -25.67 19.02 7.63
C GLY A 391 -27.10 19.34 8.06
N ARG A 392 -27.79 18.36 8.67
CA ARG A 392 -29.16 18.53 9.20
C ARG A 392 -29.22 19.74 10.14
N GLY A 393 -30.14 20.67 9.86
CA GLY A 393 -30.34 21.89 10.66
C GLY A 393 -31.68 21.89 11.42
N PRO A 394 -32.13 23.03 11.97
CA PRO A 394 -33.27 23.08 12.88
C PRO A 394 -34.65 22.92 12.21
N SER A 395 -34.74 23.00 10.88
CA SER A 395 -36.00 22.75 10.14
C SER A 395 -35.71 22.40 8.68
N ASN A 396 -36.68 21.83 7.96
CA ASN A 396 -36.56 21.51 6.53
C ASN A 396 -36.33 22.72 5.59
N SER A 397 -36.33 23.94 6.12
CA SER A 397 -35.97 25.18 5.41
C SER A 397 -34.59 25.74 5.80
N HIS A 398 -33.88 25.11 6.75
CA HIS A 398 -32.63 25.58 7.32
C HIS A 398 -31.69 24.39 7.60
N VAL A 399 -30.63 24.25 6.82
CA VAL A 399 -29.48 23.36 7.12
C VAL A 399 -28.51 24.03 8.10
N ASN A 400 -27.46 23.31 8.52
CA ASN A 400 -26.22 23.89 9.02
C ASN A 400 -25.19 24.00 7.86
N VAL A 401 -24.29 25.00 7.89
CA VAL A 401 -23.32 25.27 6.78
C VAL A 401 -21.99 25.84 7.31
N GLY A 402 -21.07 24.99 7.75
CA GLY A 402 -19.80 25.42 8.32
C GLY A 402 -18.65 25.49 7.32
N LEU A 403 -18.10 26.68 7.09
CA LEU A 403 -16.75 26.79 6.52
C LEU A 403 -15.73 26.37 7.57
N THR A 404 -14.79 25.48 7.26
CA THR A 404 -13.60 25.18 8.10
C THR A 404 -12.38 24.98 7.21
N GLY A 405 -11.14 25.12 7.70
CA GLY A 405 -9.99 25.10 6.79
C GLY A 405 -8.58 25.27 7.37
N ALA A 406 -7.61 25.24 6.45
CA ALA A 406 -6.16 25.50 6.52
C ALA A 406 -5.63 26.94 6.18
N TRP A 407 -4.76 27.62 6.95
CA TRP A 407 -4.09 28.90 6.60
C TRP A 407 -2.62 28.88 6.97
N TYR A 408 -1.80 28.64 5.96
CA TYR A 408 -0.39 28.29 6.10
C TYR A 408 0.56 29.48 5.92
N GLY A 409 0.00 30.69 5.77
CA GLY A 409 0.74 31.94 5.59
C GLY A 409 0.83 32.79 6.87
N ALA A 410 1.37 34.00 6.72
CA ALA A 410 1.43 34.97 7.82
C ALA A 410 0.02 35.33 8.30
N ALA A 411 -0.21 35.32 9.62
CA ALA A 411 -1.55 35.44 10.20
C ALA A 411 -2.24 36.79 9.87
N ASN A 412 -1.47 37.87 9.72
CA ASN A 412 -1.97 39.20 9.33
C ASN A 412 -2.53 39.26 7.90
N LEU A 413 -2.29 38.25 7.07
CA LEU A 413 -2.82 38.15 5.71
C LEU A 413 -4.10 37.31 5.61
N PHE A 414 -4.50 36.60 6.68
CA PHE A 414 -5.69 35.76 6.66
C PHE A 414 -6.97 36.57 6.38
N SER A 415 -7.21 37.61 7.19
CA SER A 415 -8.43 38.42 7.11
C SER A 415 -8.60 39.10 5.75
N SER A 416 -7.53 39.61 5.14
CA SER A 416 -7.57 40.21 3.80
C SER A 416 -7.67 39.17 2.69
N THR A 417 -7.16 37.96 2.89
CA THR A 417 -7.32 36.84 1.93
C THR A 417 -8.77 36.36 1.89
N ILE A 418 -9.43 36.20 3.05
CA ILE A 418 -10.78 35.62 3.14
C ILE A 418 -11.92 36.65 3.01
N ALA A 419 -11.65 37.95 3.22
CA ALA A 419 -12.66 39.01 3.11
C ALA A 419 -13.45 39.05 1.78
N PRO A 420 -12.86 38.80 0.59
CA PRO A 420 -13.62 38.77 -0.67
C PRO A 420 -14.63 37.63 -0.78
N TYR A 421 -14.46 36.56 0.03
CA TYR A 421 -15.45 35.49 0.16
C TYR A 421 -16.50 35.85 1.21
N LEU A 422 -16.08 36.22 2.43
CA LEU A 422 -17.00 36.52 3.52
C LEU A 422 -17.92 37.72 3.24
N SER A 423 -17.50 38.70 2.42
CA SER A 423 -18.33 39.85 2.04
C SER A 423 -19.53 39.51 1.15
N THR A 424 -19.57 38.29 0.58
CA THR A 424 -20.69 37.79 -0.22
C THR A 424 -21.72 37.02 0.61
N LEU A 425 -21.43 36.77 1.89
CA LEU A 425 -22.22 35.93 2.78
C LEU A 425 -22.76 36.72 3.99
N PRO A 426 -23.86 36.26 4.63
CA PRO A 426 -24.29 36.77 5.91
C PRO A 426 -23.21 36.62 7.00
N THR A 427 -23.19 37.55 7.95
CA THR A 427 -22.32 37.46 9.14
C THR A 427 -22.62 36.16 9.91
N PRO A 428 -21.62 35.32 10.21
CA PRO A 428 -21.84 34.04 10.88
C PRO A 428 -22.24 34.24 12.35
N SER A 429 -23.11 33.37 12.87
CA SER A 429 -23.64 33.45 14.25
C SER A 429 -22.57 33.29 15.34
N TRP A 430 -21.44 32.66 14.98
CA TRP A 430 -20.21 32.56 15.76
C TRP A 430 -19.04 32.38 14.78
N SER A 431 -17.82 32.72 15.20
CA SER A 431 -16.61 32.41 14.41
C SER A 431 -15.42 32.20 15.33
N THR A 432 -14.63 31.16 15.06
CA THR A 432 -13.44 30.82 15.87
C THR A 432 -12.21 30.82 14.98
N ILE A 433 -11.31 31.78 15.21
CA ILE A 433 -10.00 31.87 14.53
C ILE A 433 -8.93 31.68 15.61
N THR A 434 -8.25 30.54 15.59
CA THR A 434 -7.21 30.18 16.58
C THR A 434 -5.84 30.19 15.91
N PRO A 435 -4.98 31.19 16.16
CA PRO A 435 -3.59 31.16 15.72
C PRO A 435 -2.83 29.98 16.36
N GLY A 436 -2.04 29.25 15.58
CA GLY A 436 -1.29 28.08 16.07
C GLY A 436 -0.27 27.53 15.08
N SER A 437 0.61 26.68 15.57
CA SER A 437 1.57 25.90 14.75
C SER A 437 0.91 24.68 14.11
N TYR A 438 1.63 23.93 13.26
CA TYR A 438 1.10 22.76 12.56
C TYR A 438 0.29 21.83 13.49
N ILE A 439 0.97 21.38 14.54
CA ILE A 439 0.43 20.37 15.45
C ILE A 439 -0.76 20.92 16.26
N ASN A 440 -0.93 22.24 16.36
CA ASN A 440 -2.10 22.82 17.02
C ASN A 440 -3.39 22.54 16.24
N GLU A 441 -3.44 22.73 14.92
CA GLU A 441 -4.66 22.41 14.15
C GLU A 441 -4.92 20.90 14.10
N ARG A 442 -3.87 20.08 13.98
CA ARG A 442 -4.00 18.61 14.09
C ARG A 442 -4.52 18.15 15.47
N VAL A 443 -4.38 18.98 16.52
CA VAL A 443 -4.88 18.72 17.89
C VAL A 443 -6.19 19.46 18.21
N TYR A 444 -6.55 20.52 17.47
CA TYR A 444 -7.79 21.29 17.67
C TYR A 444 -8.94 20.85 16.74
N SER A 445 -8.64 20.38 15.52
CA SER A 445 -9.64 19.79 14.60
C SER A 445 -10.23 18.49 15.16
N CYS A 446 -9.48 17.81 16.02
CA CYS A 446 -9.90 16.59 16.71
C CYS A 446 -10.23 16.93 18.17
N LYS A 447 -11.48 16.71 18.61
CA LYS A 447 -11.85 16.93 20.02
C LYS A 447 -10.97 16.06 20.93
N PRO A 448 -10.42 16.61 22.04
CA PRO A 448 -9.53 15.88 22.94
C PRO A 448 -10.32 14.95 23.87
N ALA A 449 -10.86 13.86 23.30
CA ALA A 449 -10.64 12.56 23.92
C ALA A 449 -9.12 12.29 23.85
N ALA A 450 -8.55 11.60 24.85
CA ALA A 450 -7.10 11.43 24.92
C ALA A 450 -6.53 10.68 23.70
N PHE A 451 -5.23 10.82 23.46
CA PHE A 451 -4.45 9.98 22.53
C PHE A 451 -4.28 8.53 23.05
N GLU A 452 -5.31 8.01 23.73
CA GLU A 452 -5.46 6.60 24.05
C GLU A 452 -5.76 5.82 22.75
N TYR A 453 -5.61 4.49 22.80
CA TYR A 453 -5.70 3.64 21.61
C TYR A 453 -7.01 3.85 20.84
N PHE A 454 -6.94 4.48 19.66
CA PHE A 454 -8.05 4.61 18.69
C PHE A 454 -8.37 3.27 17.98
N ASP A 455 -8.48 2.21 18.77
CA ASP A 455 -8.84 0.84 18.35
C ASP A 455 -10.31 0.59 18.71
N GLY A 456 -11.17 1.42 18.14
CA GLY A 456 -12.58 1.51 18.53
C GLY A 456 -13.42 2.56 17.80
N TYR A 457 -12.82 3.50 17.05
CA TYR A 457 -13.62 4.33 16.14
C TYR A 457 -14.17 3.44 15.03
N ARG A 458 -15.50 3.39 14.98
CA ARG A 458 -16.32 2.54 14.11
C ARG A 458 -17.45 3.40 13.59
N ASP A 459 -17.91 3.06 12.42
CA ASP A 459 -18.79 3.92 11.64
C ASP A 459 -19.78 3.06 10.84
N THR A 460 -20.81 3.66 10.26
CA THR A 460 -21.85 2.91 9.54
C THR A 460 -22.28 3.68 8.29
N GLY A 461 -21.34 3.91 7.37
CA GLY A 461 -21.42 4.98 6.36
C GLY A 461 -21.57 4.58 4.89
N TYR A 462 -21.87 5.57 4.06
CA TYR A 462 -21.83 5.53 2.59
C TYR A 462 -21.34 6.88 2.05
N VAL A 463 -20.53 6.89 0.98
CA VAL A 463 -19.87 8.11 0.47
C VAL A 463 -19.80 8.20 -1.05
N LEU A 464 -19.90 9.42 -1.59
CA LEU A 464 -19.89 9.76 -3.02
C LEU A 464 -19.10 11.07 -3.28
N TYR A 465 -18.95 11.47 -4.56
CA TYR A 465 -18.20 12.66 -5.04
C TYR A 465 -18.86 13.29 -6.28
N GLN A 466 -18.73 14.62 -6.49
CA GLN A 466 -19.11 15.34 -7.73
C GLN A 466 -18.62 16.82 -7.72
N VAL A 467 -18.89 17.61 -8.78
CA VAL A 467 -18.84 19.09 -8.83
C VAL A 467 -19.97 19.64 -9.73
N ALA A 468 -20.90 20.44 -9.19
CA ALA A 468 -21.85 21.24 -9.98
C ALA A 468 -22.34 22.46 -9.19
N HIS A 469 -23.08 23.33 -9.88
CA HIS A 469 -23.75 24.47 -9.29
C HIS A 469 -25.27 24.28 -9.14
N ASP A 470 -25.80 24.93 -8.10
CA ASP A 470 -27.21 25.33 -7.91
C ASP A 470 -28.28 24.26 -7.61
N THR A 471 -27.96 22.95 -7.60
CA THR A 471 -28.91 21.89 -7.18
C THR A 471 -28.34 20.86 -6.20
N PHE A 472 -27.96 21.28 -4.99
CA PHE A 472 -27.77 20.36 -3.85
C PHE A 472 -29.11 20.11 -3.16
N ARG A 473 -29.63 18.87 -3.22
CA ARG A 473 -30.91 18.48 -2.60
C ARG A 473 -30.78 18.24 -1.07
N LEU A 474 -30.19 19.18 -0.35
CA LEU A 474 -29.98 19.10 1.10
C LEU A 474 -31.30 19.00 1.90
N THR A 475 -32.41 19.46 1.32
CA THR A 475 -33.77 19.30 1.84
C THR A 475 -34.21 17.84 1.97
N ASP A 476 -33.76 16.95 1.08
CA ASP A 476 -34.11 15.53 1.10
C ASP A 476 -33.57 14.86 2.38
N GLY A 477 -32.48 15.39 2.96
CA GLY A 477 -31.88 14.93 4.20
C GLY A 477 -32.72 15.20 5.46
N PHE A 478 -33.85 15.89 5.34
CA PHE A 478 -34.86 15.98 6.41
C PHE A 478 -35.92 14.87 6.33
N SER A 479 -35.97 14.13 5.22
CA SER A 479 -36.83 12.97 5.00
C SER A 479 -36.07 11.63 5.08
N SER A 480 -34.76 11.68 5.34
CA SER A 480 -33.91 10.51 5.61
C SER A 480 -33.91 10.17 7.10
N ASP A 481 -33.82 8.89 7.44
CA ASP A 481 -33.62 8.37 8.81
C ASP A 481 -32.13 8.37 9.22
N THR A 482 -31.22 8.84 8.34
CA THR A 482 -29.76 8.90 8.61
C THR A 482 -29.31 10.19 9.30
N ASP A 483 -28.33 10.09 10.20
CA ASP A 483 -27.40 11.21 10.44
C ASP A 483 -26.61 11.49 9.14
N TRP A 484 -26.33 12.74 8.80
CA TRP A 484 -25.64 13.05 7.54
C TRP A 484 -24.88 14.38 7.55
N PHE A 485 -23.84 14.44 6.70
CA PHE A 485 -23.15 15.67 6.32
C PHE A 485 -22.74 15.63 4.84
N VAL A 486 -22.37 16.79 4.29
CA VAL A 486 -21.69 16.90 2.98
C VAL A 486 -20.52 17.86 3.15
N GLU A 487 -19.31 17.44 2.81
CA GLU A 487 -18.10 18.25 2.83
C GLU A 487 -17.74 18.65 1.40
N VAL A 488 -17.81 19.94 1.08
CA VAL A 488 -17.34 20.49 -0.22
C VAL A 488 -15.94 21.06 -0.02
N GLU A 489 -14.94 20.21 -0.25
CA GLU A 489 -13.52 20.44 -0.02
C GLU A 489 -12.89 21.28 -1.14
N LEU A 490 -12.37 22.46 -0.81
CA LEU A 490 -11.60 23.32 -1.71
C LEU A 490 -10.27 22.64 -2.06
N TYR A 491 -10.23 22.08 -3.27
CA TYR A 491 -9.17 21.18 -3.74
C TYR A 491 -8.20 21.87 -4.70
N GLY A 492 -8.72 22.71 -5.59
CA GLY A 492 -8.02 23.20 -6.76
C GLY A 492 -7.89 24.72 -6.89
N GLY A 493 -7.97 25.20 -8.14
CA GLY A 493 -7.77 26.59 -8.54
C GLY A 493 -6.34 26.87 -8.99
N SER A 494 -6.10 28.01 -9.64
CA SER A 494 -4.86 28.32 -10.39
C SER A 494 -3.55 28.16 -9.60
N ASN A 495 -3.61 28.31 -8.27
CA ASN A 495 -2.46 28.21 -7.36
C ASN A 495 -2.39 26.89 -6.58
N SER A 496 -3.28 25.93 -6.80
CA SER A 496 -3.23 24.66 -6.08
C SER A 496 -2.08 23.80 -6.58
N ALA A 497 -1.21 23.39 -5.66
CA ALA A 497 -0.14 22.44 -5.91
C ALA A 497 -0.66 21.09 -6.46
N ILE A 498 -1.94 20.75 -6.25
CA ILE A 498 -2.54 19.52 -6.82
C ILE A 498 -2.76 19.65 -8.33
N ASN A 499 -3.26 20.80 -8.81
CA ASN A 499 -3.47 21.05 -10.24
C ASN A 499 -2.14 21.31 -10.98
N ALA A 500 -1.11 21.77 -10.26
CA ALA A 500 0.23 21.99 -10.81
C ALA A 500 0.98 20.68 -11.17
N VAL A 501 0.51 19.52 -10.69
CA VAL A 501 1.07 18.21 -11.02
C VAL A 501 0.47 17.69 -12.34
N PRO A 502 1.27 17.43 -13.39
CA PRO A 502 0.76 16.97 -14.68
C PRO A 502 -0.02 15.65 -14.56
N LEU A 503 -1.13 15.54 -15.31
CA LEU A 503 -2.06 14.40 -15.28
C LEU A 503 -1.36 13.04 -15.28
N ASP A 504 -0.60 12.76 -16.35
CA ASP A 504 0.05 11.47 -16.58
C ASP A 504 1.27 11.20 -15.67
N SER A 505 1.65 12.11 -14.76
CA SER A 505 2.83 11.94 -13.89
C SER A 505 2.61 10.96 -12.73
N THR A 506 1.36 10.60 -12.46
CA THR A 506 0.88 9.69 -11.41
C THR A 506 -0.31 8.88 -11.89
N ALA A 507 -0.56 7.69 -11.34
CA ALA A 507 -1.81 6.97 -11.58
C ALA A 507 -3.05 7.77 -11.12
N PHE A 508 -2.89 8.68 -10.15
CA PHE A 508 -3.97 9.54 -9.68
C PHE A 508 -4.45 10.52 -10.77
N ALA A 509 -5.68 10.32 -11.24
CA ALA A 509 -6.23 10.98 -12.43
C ALA A 509 -6.97 12.30 -12.18
N LYS A 510 -7.25 12.70 -10.93
CA LYS A 510 -8.10 13.87 -10.62
C LYS A 510 -7.29 15.17 -10.48
N ARG A 511 -6.48 15.47 -11.50
CA ARG A 511 -5.59 16.65 -11.54
C ARG A 511 -6.27 17.92 -12.05
N ASP A 512 -7.30 17.79 -12.88
CA ASP A 512 -8.11 18.91 -13.35
C ASP A 512 -9.45 18.91 -12.62
N THR A 513 -9.50 19.59 -11.46
CA THR A 513 -10.58 19.51 -10.47
C THR A 513 -10.49 20.70 -9.52
N LEU A 514 -11.62 21.37 -9.25
CA LEU A 514 -11.71 22.53 -8.33
C LEU A 514 -12.11 22.14 -6.90
N PHE A 515 -13.03 21.18 -6.76
CA PHE A 515 -13.50 20.65 -5.49
C PHE A 515 -13.41 19.13 -5.47
N THR A 516 -13.07 18.56 -4.32
CA THR A 516 -13.58 17.24 -3.94
C THR A 516 -14.85 17.46 -3.13
N ILE A 517 -15.78 16.50 -3.20
CA ILE A 517 -16.94 16.49 -2.32
C ILE A 517 -17.02 15.11 -1.68
N GLN A 518 -17.26 15.08 -0.36
CA GLN A 518 -17.63 13.90 0.39
C GLN A 518 -19.10 14.05 0.83
N PHE A 519 -19.99 13.28 0.22
CA PHE A 519 -21.34 13.06 0.77
C PHE A 519 -21.24 12.00 1.87
N TYR A 520 -21.89 12.17 3.01
CA TYR A 520 -21.82 11.18 4.09
C TYR A 520 -23.17 11.00 4.77
N ALA A 521 -23.55 9.75 5.02
CA ALA A 521 -24.72 9.41 5.84
C ALA A 521 -24.48 8.14 6.65
N SER A 522 -24.83 8.16 7.94
CA SER A 522 -24.76 7.06 8.89
C SER A 522 -26.09 6.79 9.62
N SER A 523 -26.18 5.66 10.30
CA SER A 523 -27.20 5.43 11.33
C SER A 523 -27.10 6.46 12.46
N GLU A 524 -28.23 6.79 13.10
CA GLU A 524 -28.23 7.62 14.33
C GLU A 524 -27.22 7.11 15.35
N GLY A 525 -26.34 7.99 15.82
CA GLY A 525 -25.28 7.63 16.78
C GLY A 525 -24.31 6.54 16.27
N ASN A 526 -24.17 6.41 14.95
CA ASN A 526 -23.32 5.46 14.22
C ASN A 526 -23.56 3.97 14.54
N SER A 527 -24.74 3.62 15.08
CA SER A 527 -25.06 2.26 15.55
C SER A 527 -25.82 1.43 14.49
N PRO A 528 -25.40 0.18 14.18
CA PRO A 528 -26.07 -0.64 13.17
C PRO A 528 -27.48 -1.09 13.61
N PRO A 529 -28.41 -1.38 12.68
CA PRO A 529 -28.22 -1.46 11.22
C PRO A 529 -28.15 -0.09 10.53
N TYR A 530 -27.76 -0.10 9.26
CA TYR A 530 -27.80 1.09 8.40
C TYR A 530 -29.23 1.34 7.86
N PRO A 531 -29.75 2.58 7.88
CA PRO A 531 -31.03 2.91 7.26
C PRO A 531 -31.03 2.64 5.74
N ALA A 532 -32.06 1.96 5.24
CA ALA A 532 -32.12 1.48 3.85
C ALA A 532 -32.43 2.60 2.84
N ASP A 533 -33.09 3.65 3.29
CA ASP A 533 -33.32 4.91 2.58
C ASP A 533 -32.01 5.68 2.33
N GLY A 534 -31.03 5.62 3.26
CA GLY A 534 -29.75 6.32 3.19
C GLY A 534 -28.98 6.09 1.88
N PHE A 535 -29.03 4.88 1.34
CA PHE A 535 -28.50 4.57 0.01
C PHE A 535 -29.18 5.39 -1.10
N SER A 536 -30.51 5.44 -1.10
CA SER A 536 -31.30 6.17 -2.11
C SER A 536 -31.19 7.69 -1.95
N PHE A 537 -31.03 8.16 -0.71
CA PHE A 537 -30.83 9.55 -0.34
C PHE A 537 -29.50 10.09 -0.90
N LEU A 538 -28.36 9.45 -0.62
CA LEU A 538 -27.07 9.93 -1.15
C LEU A 538 -26.96 9.75 -2.66
N ASN A 539 -27.43 8.62 -3.21
CA ASN A 539 -27.49 8.44 -4.67
C ASN A 539 -28.39 9.49 -5.33
N GLY A 540 -29.47 9.92 -4.66
CA GLY A 540 -30.32 11.04 -5.07
C GLY A 540 -29.57 12.38 -5.08
N MET A 541 -28.83 12.70 -4.01
CA MET A 541 -27.98 13.90 -3.96
C MET A 541 -27.01 13.96 -5.13
N VAL A 542 -26.19 12.91 -5.34
CA VAL A 542 -25.18 12.93 -6.40
C VAL A 542 -25.81 12.85 -7.79
N SER A 543 -26.88 12.08 -7.99
CA SER A 543 -27.62 12.10 -9.27
C SER A 543 -28.17 13.50 -9.60
N SER A 544 -28.61 14.26 -8.59
CA SER A 544 -29.08 15.65 -8.77
C SER A 544 -27.96 16.66 -9.07
N ILE A 545 -26.69 16.24 -8.96
CA ILE A 545 -25.52 17.04 -9.29
C ILE A 545 -24.97 16.57 -10.65
N VAL A 546 -24.70 15.27 -10.83
CA VAL A 546 -24.29 14.64 -12.12
C VAL A 546 -25.20 15.08 -13.27
N SER A 547 -26.52 15.02 -13.08
CA SER A 547 -27.50 15.22 -14.15
C SER A 547 -27.74 16.70 -14.52
N ASN A 548 -27.27 17.63 -13.69
CA ASN A 548 -27.40 19.08 -13.89
C ASN A 548 -26.06 19.75 -14.20
N SER A 549 -24.91 19.07 -14.01
CA SER A 549 -23.62 19.53 -14.50
C SER A 549 -23.63 19.80 -16.01
N PRO A 550 -22.97 20.86 -16.50
CA PRO A 550 -22.80 21.07 -17.94
C PRO A 550 -22.14 19.86 -18.60
N ALA A 551 -22.59 19.48 -19.81
CA ALA A 551 -22.14 18.27 -20.50
C ALA A 551 -20.65 18.24 -20.90
N ASN A 552 -19.92 19.34 -20.67
CA ASN A 552 -18.47 19.46 -20.86
C ASN A 552 -17.67 19.44 -19.53
N TRP A 553 -18.32 19.25 -18.38
CA TRP A 553 -17.65 19.11 -17.09
C TRP A 553 -17.36 17.63 -16.81
N ASN A 554 -16.07 17.30 -16.68
CA ASN A 554 -15.65 15.96 -16.28
C ASN A 554 -15.87 15.74 -14.79
N TYR A 555 -16.26 14.52 -14.41
CA TYR A 555 -16.36 14.07 -13.02
C TYR A 555 -15.67 12.72 -12.82
N GLY A 556 -15.77 12.15 -11.62
CA GLY A 556 -15.17 10.87 -11.28
C GLY A 556 -15.65 10.38 -9.91
N ALA A 557 -14.75 9.69 -9.21
CA ALA A 557 -14.84 9.38 -7.79
C ALA A 557 -13.42 9.38 -7.18
N TYR A 558 -13.31 9.44 -5.86
CA TYR A 558 -12.03 9.50 -5.14
C TYR A 558 -11.87 8.27 -4.22
N LEU A 559 -10.84 7.45 -4.47
CA LEU A 559 -10.79 6.08 -3.94
C LEU A 559 -10.43 5.97 -2.43
N ASN A 560 -10.01 7.06 -1.78
CA ASN A 560 -10.00 7.12 -0.30
C ASN A 560 -11.43 7.17 0.27
N TYR A 561 -12.39 7.70 -0.49
CA TYR A 561 -13.81 7.83 -0.17
C TYR A 561 -14.61 6.79 -0.98
N ALA A 562 -14.25 5.52 -0.80
CA ALA A 562 -14.70 4.43 -1.66
C ALA A 562 -16.21 4.12 -1.54
N ASP A 563 -16.84 3.96 -2.69
CA ASP A 563 -18.24 3.58 -2.93
C ASP A 563 -18.35 2.13 -3.44
N ASP A 564 -19.19 1.32 -2.79
CA ASP A 564 -19.47 -0.10 -3.11
C ASP A 564 -20.52 -0.30 -4.23
N MET A 565 -21.26 0.75 -4.63
CA MET A 565 -22.35 0.67 -5.60
C MET A 565 -21.97 1.08 -7.03
N LEU A 566 -20.79 1.70 -7.27
CA LEU A 566 -20.37 2.13 -8.62
C LEU A 566 -20.35 0.98 -9.65
N GLY A 567 -20.09 -0.25 -9.20
CA GLY A 567 -20.02 -1.44 -10.05
C GLY A 567 -19.12 -1.25 -11.26
N ALA A 568 -19.66 -1.52 -12.45
CA ALA A 568 -18.93 -1.39 -13.72
C ALA A 568 -18.44 0.04 -14.06
N ASN A 569 -18.94 1.08 -13.37
CA ASN A 569 -18.47 2.45 -13.56
C ASN A 569 -17.20 2.77 -12.75
N ALA A 570 -16.84 1.95 -11.75
CA ALA A 570 -15.73 2.21 -10.84
C ALA A 570 -14.38 2.47 -11.58
N PRO A 571 -13.98 1.70 -12.61
CA PRO A 571 -12.71 1.96 -13.31
C PRO A 571 -12.68 3.32 -14.01
N THR A 572 -13.78 3.69 -14.68
CA THR A 572 -13.92 4.99 -15.35
C THR A 572 -13.91 6.14 -14.34
N LEU A 573 -14.61 5.98 -13.21
CA LEU A 573 -14.78 7.04 -12.23
C LEU A 573 -13.54 7.23 -11.36
N TYR A 574 -12.88 6.18 -10.89
CA TYR A 574 -11.62 6.32 -10.13
C TYR A 574 -10.42 6.62 -11.05
N TYR A 575 -10.18 5.80 -12.08
CA TYR A 575 -8.94 5.79 -12.85
C TYR A 575 -9.04 6.50 -14.22
N GLY A 576 -10.20 6.45 -14.87
CA GLY A 576 -10.42 7.11 -16.17
C GLY A 576 -9.45 6.62 -17.26
N SER A 577 -8.84 7.54 -18.01
CA SER A 577 -7.87 7.25 -19.08
C SER A 577 -6.67 6.43 -18.62
N HIS A 578 -6.29 6.52 -17.34
CA HIS A 578 -5.16 5.77 -16.78
C HIS A 578 -5.42 4.26 -16.66
N TYR A 579 -6.69 3.81 -16.73
CA TYR A 579 -7.07 2.43 -16.42
C TYR A 579 -6.37 1.38 -17.30
N ALA A 580 -6.28 1.61 -18.62
CA ALA A 580 -5.63 0.66 -19.52
C ALA A 580 -4.12 0.49 -19.25
N ARG A 581 -3.42 1.56 -18.83
CA ARG A 581 -2.01 1.48 -18.40
C ARG A 581 -1.89 0.76 -17.06
N LEU A 582 -2.81 1.03 -16.13
CA LEU A 582 -2.88 0.33 -14.85
C LEU A 582 -3.07 -1.18 -15.03
N GLN A 583 -4.03 -1.61 -15.86
CA GLN A 583 -4.23 -3.02 -16.22
C GLN A 583 -2.97 -3.66 -16.86
N SER A 584 -2.28 -2.92 -17.73
CA SER A 584 -1.04 -3.40 -18.36
C SER A 584 0.09 -3.64 -17.35
N ILE A 585 0.22 -2.76 -16.35
CA ILE A 585 1.20 -2.91 -15.25
C ILE A 585 0.76 -4.04 -14.29
N LYS A 586 -0.54 -4.13 -14.00
CA LYS A 586 -1.16 -5.14 -13.12
C LYS A 586 -0.86 -6.54 -13.64
N ALA A 587 -1.09 -6.79 -14.93
CA ALA A 587 -0.77 -8.05 -15.58
C ALA A 587 0.73 -8.43 -15.55
N ALA A 588 1.63 -7.46 -15.36
CA ALA A 588 3.08 -7.70 -15.26
C ALA A 588 3.57 -7.99 -13.83
N VAL A 589 2.94 -7.41 -12.80
CA VAL A 589 3.39 -7.54 -11.38
C VAL A 589 2.50 -8.44 -10.51
N ASP A 590 1.26 -8.68 -10.93
CA ASP A 590 0.28 -9.54 -10.27
C ASP A 590 -0.61 -10.27 -11.31
N PRO A 591 -0.04 -11.20 -12.11
CA PRO A 591 -0.77 -11.93 -13.15
C PRO A 591 -1.78 -12.97 -12.62
N LEU A 592 -1.84 -13.19 -11.31
CA LEU A 592 -2.81 -14.08 -10.65
C LEU A 592 -3.93 -13.31 -9.94
N ASP A 593 -3.89 -11.99 -9.98
CA ASP A 593 -4.80 -11.09 -9.28
C ASP A 593 -4.89 -11.40 -7.77
N THR A 594 -3.74 -11.69 -7.15
CA THR A 594 -3.56 -11.90 -5.71
C THR A 594 -4.09 -10.71 -4.92
N PHE A 595 -3.78 -9.48 -5.37
CA PHE A 595 -4.12 -8.24 -4.67
C PHE A 595 -5.47 -7.63 -5.09
N ARG A 596 -6.42 -8.47 -5.52
CA ARG A 596 -7.78 -8.04 -5.88
C ARG A 596 -8.55 -7.45 -4.71
N PHE A 597 -9.46 -6.53 -5.01
CA PHE A 597 -10.52 -6.04 -4.11
C PHE A 597 -11.67 -5.43 -4.97
N PRO A 598 -12.88 -5.21 -4.45
CA PRO A 598 -14.09 -4.97 -5.26
C PRO A 598 -14.07 -3.79 -6.24
N VAL A 599 -13.16 -2.84 -6.08
CA VAL A 599 -13.00 -1.64 -6.92
C VAL A 599 -11.53 -1.40 -7.31
N GLY A 600 -10.73 -2.46 -7.37
CA GLY A 600 -9.32 -2.42 -7.76
C GLY A 600 -9.11 -2.30 -9.28
N VAL A 601 -7.84 -2.48 -9.69
CA VAL A 601 -7.42 -2.45 -11.10
C VAL A 601 -7.66 -3.77 -11.82
#